data_AF-A0A7V2L9E4-F1
#
_entry.id   AF-A0A7V2L9E4-F1
#
_cell.length_a   1.000
_cell.length_b   1.000
_cell.length_c   1.000
_cell.angle_alpha   90.00
_cell.angle_beta   90.00
_cell.angle_gamma   90.00
#
_symmetry.space_group_name_H-M   'P 1'
#
loop_
_entity.id
_entity.type
_entity.pdbx_description
1 polymer ?
#
loop_
_entity_poly.entity_id
_entity_poly.type
_entity_poly.pdbx_seq_one_letter_code
_entity_poly.pdbx_strand_id
1 'polypeptide(L)'
;MSEDVSKLIWEIDSTHPIKADEIRQALRQVLDPELGMSIIELGLVRGVSMDDDRLEVKMILTTPFCPYGPALLESARAKAEEVARLSTTIELGMEMWEPSMMEDSAAAEWGLF
;
A
#
# COMPACT_ATOMS: atom_id res chain seq x y z
N MET A 1 22.31 7.54 13.74
CA MET A 1 21.64 8.26 12.64
C MET A 1 20.92 7.26 11.77
N SER A 2 19.62 7.10 11.98
CA SER A 2 18.59 6.60 11.05
C SER A 2 17.33 6.46 11.89
N GLU A 3 16.71 7.60 12.16
CA GLU A 3 15.35 7.68 12.68
C GLU A 3 14.41 7.67 11.50
N ASP A 4 14.18 6.51 10.90
CA ASP A 4 13.06 6.33 9.98
C ASP A 4 12.47 4.95 10.25
N VAL A 5 12.00 4.79 11.49
CA VAL A 5 11.15 3.66 11.85
C VAL A 5 9.86 3.86 11.08
N SER A 6 9.68 3.01 10.08
CA SER A 6 8.60 2.84 9.11
C SER A 6 7.20 2.72 9.74
N LYS A 7 6.80 3.71 10.53
CA LYS A 7 5.41 3.87 10.95
C LYS A 7 4.60 3.94 9.67
N LEU A 8 3.65 3.02 9.55
CA LEU A 8 2.59 3.10 8.58
C LEU A 8 1.81 4.39 8.86
N ILE A 9 2.23 5.52 8.30
CA ILE A 9 1.56 6.79 8.53
C ILE A 9 0.50 6.94 7.46
N TRP A 10 -0.74 6.62 7.87
CA TRP A 10 -1.92 6.98 7.11
C TRP A 10 -2.38 8.34 7.61
N GLU A 11 -1.76 9.42 7.15
CA GLU A 11 -2.12 10.79 7.55
C GLU A 11 -3.58 11.10 7.19
N ILE A 12 -4.09 10.46 6.14
CA ILE A 12 -5.48 10.56 5.73
C ILE A 12 -6.46 10.05 6.80
N ASP A 13 -6.07 9.13 7.68
CA ASP A 13 -6.95 8.62 8.75
C ASP A 13 -7.33 9.74 9.74
N SER A 14 -6.38 10.63 10.04
CA SER A 14 -6.60 11.76 10.96
C SER A 14 -7.31 12.95 10.32
N THR A 15 -7.19 13.14 9.01
CA THR A 15 -7.81 14.27 8.30
C THR A 15 -9.17 13.91 7.71
N HIS A 16 -9.30 12.72 7.11
CA HIS A 16 -10.47 12.25 6.37
C HIS A 16 -10.70 10.73 6.59
N PRO A 17 -11.15 10.29 7.78
CA PRO A 17 -11.24 8.87 8.13
C PRO A 17 -12.16 8.06 7.22
N ILE A 18 -13.25 8.67 6.74
CA ILE A 18 -14.19 8.01 5.81
C ILE A 18 -13.49 7.68 4.49
N LYS A 19 -12.72 8.63 3.96
CA LYS A 19 -12.03 8.49 2.68
C LYS A 19 -10.81 7.57 2.80
N ALA A 20 -10.15 7.59 3.95
CA ALA A 20 -9.09 6.65 4.31
C ALA A 20 -9.59 5.21 4.24
N ASP A 21 -10.74 4.90 4.84
CA ASP A 21 -11.34 3.56 4.78
C ASP A 21 -11.68 3.19 3.33
N GLU A 22 -12.34 4.07 2.56
CA GLU A 22 -12.67 3.77 1.17
C GLU A 22 -11.41 3.45 0.33
N ILE A 23 -10.34 4.23 0.47
CA ILE A 23 -9.06 3.97 -0.21
C ILE A 23 -8.45 2.65 0.26
N ARG A 24 -8.50 2.35 1.57
CA ARG A 24 -8.02 1.07 2.11
C ARG A 24 -8.79 -0.11 1.52
N GLN A 25 -10.11 -0.03 1.43
CA GLN A 25 -10.94 -1.07 0.80
C GLN A 25 -10.66 -1.19 -0.70
N ALA A 26 -10.38 -0.08 -1.38
CA ALA A 26 -9.99 -0.08 -2.79
C ALA A 26 -8.66 -0.79 -3.00
N LEU A 27 -7.63 -0.40 -2.25
CA LEU A 27 -6.30 -1.00 -2.32
C LEU A 27 -6.31 -2.47 -1.91
N ARG A 28 -7.19 -2.88 -0.98
CA ARG A 28 -7.36 -4.30 -0.63
C ARG A 28 -7.92 -5.16 -1.78
N GLN A 29 -8.59 -4.56 -2.77
CA GLN A 29 -9.01 -5.30 -3.98
C GLN A 29 -7.87 -5.55 -4.96
N VAL A 30 -6.72 -4.89 -4.78
CA VAL A 30 -5.55 -5.06 -5.64
C VAL A 30 -4.73 -6.22 -5.10
N LEU A 31 -4.78 -7.33 -5.83
CA LEU A 31 -4.06 -8.56 -5.51
C LEU A 31 -2.73 -8.61 -6.26
N ASP A 32 -1.68 -9.03 -5.57
CA ASP A 32 -0.41 -9.37 -6.18
C ASP A 32 -0.58 -10.65 -7.02
N PRO A 33 -0.29 -10.63 -8.33
CA PRO A 33 -0.50 -11.79 -9.20
C PRO A 33 0.49 -12.93 -8.93
N GLU A 34 1.60 -12.69 -8.22
CA GLU A 34 2.59 -13.72 -7.91
C GLU A 34 2.24 -14.45 -6.60
N LEU A 35 1.76 -13.71 -5.60
CA LEU A 35 1.43 -14.22 -4.27
C LEU A 35 -0.06 -14.49 -4.05
N GLY A 36 -0.92 -13.94 -4.90
CA GLY A 36 -2.38 -14.11 -4.81
C GLY A 36 -3.05 -13.39 -3.63
N MET A 37 -2.37 -12.41 -3.01
CA MET A 37 -2.85 -11.69 -1.82
C MET A 37 -2.91 -10.19 -2.03
N SER A 38 -3.70 -9.52 -1.20
CA SER A 38 -3.89 -8.07 -1.28
C SER A 38 -2.62 -7.32 -0.93
N ILE A 39 -2.33 -6.22 -1.63
CA ILE A 39 -1.20 -5.32 -1.30
C ILE A 39 -1.28 -4.74 0.11
N ILE A 40 -2.49 -4.64 0.68
CA ILE A 40 -2.74 -4.21 2.06
C ILE A 40 -2.35 -5.31 3.04
N GLU A 41 -2.78 -6.54 2.78
CA GLU A 41 -2.51 -7.70 3.63
C GLU A 41 -1.03 -8.07 3.64
N LEU A 42 -0.38 -7.91 2.49
CA LEU A 42 1.07 -8.05 2.36
C LEU A 42 1.83 -6.94 3.09
N GLY A 43 1.19 -5.83 3.46
CA GLY A 43 1.89 -4.69 4.07
C GLY A 43 2.78 -3.91 3.09
N LEU A 44 2.49 -4.00 1.78
CA LEU A 44 3.21 -3.28 0.74
C LEU A 44 2.92 -1.78 0.77
N VAL A 45 1.73 -1.39 1.23
CA VAL A 45 1.36 0.03 1.38
C VAL A 45 1.96 0.55 2.68
N ARG A 46 2.94 1.45 2.59
CA ARG A 46 3.66 2.04 3.73
C ARG A 46 3.01 3.31 4.26
N GLY A 47 2.19 3.99 3.45
CA GLY A 47 1.52 5.19 3.88
C GLY A 47 0.61 5.76 2.81
N VAL A 48 -0.35 6.55 3.26
CA VAL A 48 -1.29 7.27 2.39
C VAL A 48 -1.45 8.66 2.96
N SER A 49 -1.12 9.66 2.15
CA SER A 49 -1.24 11.07 2.49
C SER A 49 -2.08 11.75 1.42
N MET A 50 -3.02 12.60 1.86
CA MET A 50 -3.89 13.35 0.98
C MET A 50 -3.63 14.84 1.18
N ASP A 51 -3.28 15.51 0.09
CA ASP A 51 -3.13 16.96 0.01
C ASP A 51 -4.35 17.56 -0.73
N ASP A 52 -4.46 18.89 -0.75
CA ASP A 52 -5.66 19.62 -1.20
C ASP A 52 -6.21 19.16 -2.57
N ASP A 53 -5.34 18.75 -3.51
CA ASP A 53 -5.74 18.30 -4.86
C ASP A 53 -5.11 16.96 -5.31
N ARG A 54 -4.28 16.33 -4.47
CA ARG A 54 -3.57 15.09 -4.84
C ARG A 54 -3.54 14.06 -3.73
N LEU A 55 -3.59 12.80 -4.12
CA LEU A 55 -3.36 11.65 -3.23
C LEU A 55 -1.95 11.12 -3.47
N GLU A 56 -1.20 10.92 -2.40
CA GLU A 56 0.13 10.32 -2.43
C GLU A 56 0.10 9.01 -1.66
N VAL A 57 0.47 7.92 -2.33
CA VAL A 57 0.47 6.58 -1.75
C VAL A 57 1.88 6.04 -1.80
N LYS A 58 2.44 5.74 -0.64
CA LYS A 58 3.78 5.16 -0.51
C LYS A 58 3.67 3.64 -0.48
N MET A 59 4.34 2.96 -1.41
CA MET A 59 4.31 1.51 -1.53
C MET A 59 5.71 0.94 -1.68
N ILE A 60 5.90 -0.32 -1.31
CA ILE A 60 7.11 -1.10 -1.57
C ILE A 60 6.75 -2.32 -2.41
N LEU A 61 7.76 -2.96 -3.01
CA LEU A 61 7.58 -4.20 -3.75
C LEU A 61 8.16 -5.37 -2.96
N THR A 62 7.54 -6.54 -3.12
CA THR A 62 8.02 -7.81 -2.56
C THR A 62 9.44 -8.13 -3.06
N THR A 63 9.76 -7.76 -4.30
CA THR A 63 11.10 -7.90 -4.88
C THR A 63 11.48 -6.68 -5.74
N PRO A 64 12.74 -6.21 -5.69
CA PRO A 64 13.17 -4.95 -6.31
C PRO A 64 13.19 -4.93 -7.85
N PHE A 65 12.85 -6.04 -8.52
CA PHE A 65 12.88 -6.16 -9.98
C PHE A 65 11.73 -7.01 -10.53
N CYS A 66 10.61 -7.11 -9.82
CA CYS A 66 9.47 -7.88 -10.33
C CYS A 66 8.97 -7.26 -11.65
N PRO A 67 8.88 -8.02 -12.75
CA PRO A 67 8.36 -7.52 -14.03
C PRO A 67 6.90 -7.03 -13.92
N TYR A 68 6.17 -7.55 -12.93
CA TYR A 68 4.79 -7.16 -12.64
C TYR A 68 4.66 -6.00 -11.65
N GLY A 69 5.75 -5.60 -10.99
CA GLY A 69 5.78 -4.46 -10.07
C GLY A 69 5.14 -3.19 -10.63
N PRO A 70 5.53 -2.68 -11.82
CA PRO A 70 4.92 -1.48 -12.39
C PRO A 70 3.42 -1.65 -12.69
N ALA A 71 2.97 -2.82 -13.13
CA ALA A 71 1.56 -3.09 -13.38
C ALA A 71 0.74 -3.11 -12.07
N LEU A 72 1.31 -3.64 -10.99
CA LEU A 72 0.72 -3.63 -9.66
C LEU A 72 0.59 -2.20 -9.12
N LEU A 73 1.65 -1.40 -9.25
CA LEU A 73 1.66 0.01 -8.85
C LEU A 73 0.62 0.82 -9.65
N GLU A 74 0.52 0.58 -10.96
CA GLU A 74 -0.49 1.23 -11.80
C GLU A 74 -1.92 0.82 -11.40
N SER A 75 -2.13 -0.47 -11.10
CA SER A 75 -3.44 -0.96 -10.63
C SER A 75 -3.84 -0.34 -9.29
N ALA A 76 -2.89 -0.25 -8.34
CA ALA A 76 -3.08 0.43 -7.06
C ALA A 76 -3.41 1.91 -7.25
N ARG A 77 -2.65 2.60 -8.12
CA ARG A 77 -2.87 4.00 -8.48
C ARG A 77 -4.27 4.23 -9.05
N ALA A 78 -4.64 3.46 -10.07
CA ALA A 78 -5.92 3.61 -10.76
C ALA A 78 -7.09 3.39 -9.79
N LYS A 79 -6.98 2.40 -8.89
CA LYS A 79 -8.01 2.10 -7.90
C LYS A 79 -8.14 3.17 -6.84
N ALA A 80 -7.01 3.69 -6.36
CA ALA A 80 -6.99 4.80 -5.41
C ALA A 80 -7.52 6.09 -6.04
N GLU A 81 -7.18 6.38 -7.29
CA GLU A 81 -7.66 7.55 -8.05
C GLU A 81 -9.17 7.49 -8.31
N GLU A 82 -9.71 6.31 -8.65
CA GLU A 82 -11.15 6.09 -8.84
C GLU A 82 -11.97 6.44 -7.58
N VAL A 83 -11.48 6.03 -6.42
CA VAL A 83 -12.15 6.26 -5.12
C VAL A 83 -11.89 7.67 -4.60
N ALA A 84 -10.64 8.13 -4.64
CA ALA A 84 -10.28 9.45 -4.15
C ALA A 84 -10.85 10.56 -5.04
N ARG A 85 -11.09 10.30 -6.33
CA ARG A 85 -11.42 11.29 -7.37
C ARG A 85 -10.41 12.44 -7.42
N LEU A 86 -9.14 12.12 -7.15
CA LEU A 86 -8.02 13.05 -7.09
C LEU A 86 -6.83 12.43 -7.82
N SER A 87 -5.98 13.29 -8.37
CA SER A 87 -4.75 12.86 -9.02
C SER A 87 -3.90 12.05 -8.04
N THR A 88 -3.68 10.77 -8.33
CA THR A 88 -2.93 9.88 -7.42
C THR A 88 -1.51 9.65 -7.91
N THR A 89 -0.55 9.80 -7.01
CA THR A 89 0.87 9.50 -7.24
C THR A 89 1.29 8.34 -6.34
N ILE A 90 1.99 7.36 -6.93
CA ILE A 90 2.57 6.26 -6.16
C ILE A 90 4.07 6.54 -5.97
N GLU A 91 4.50 6.57 -4.72
CA GLU A 91 5.92 6.65 -4.36
C GLU A 91 6.44 5.24 -4.02
N LEU A 92 7.40 4.76 -4.81
CA LEU A 92 8.05 3.48 -4.54
C LEU A 92 9.16 3.67 -3.50
N GLY A 93 8.99 3.06 -2.33
CA GLY A 93 10.00 2.98 -1.30
C GLY A 93 11.15 2.06 -1.71
N MET A 94 12.37 2.40 -1.28
CA MET A 94 13.56 1.55 -1.43
C MET A 94 13.70 0.49 -0.33
N GLU A 95 12.68 0.37 0.54
CA GLU A 95 12.65 -0.58 1.65
C GLU A 95 12.41 -1.99 1.11
N MET A 96 13.19 -2.96 1.61
CA MET A 96 12.99 -4.37 1.27
C MET A 96 11.79 -4.90 2.06
N TRP A 97 10.84 -5.48 1.34
CA TRP A 97 9.71 -6.14 1.96
C TRP A 97 10.15 -7.39 2.74
N GLU A 98 9.56 -7.57 3.92
CA GLU A 98 9.75 -8.74 4.76
C GLU A 98 8.38 -9.31 5.20
N PRO A 99 8.25 -10.63 5.39
CA PRO A 99 6.97 -11.25 5.76
C PRO A 99 6.41 -10.75 7.10
N SER A 100 7.25 -10.23 7.97
CA SER A 100 6.89 -9.56 9.24
C SER A 100 6.06 -8.28 9.03
N MET A 101 6.03 -7.71 7.83
CA MET A 101 5.20 -6.54 7.49
C MET A 101 3.75 -6.91 7.17
N MET A 102 3.44 -8.19 6.97
CA MET A 102 2.10 -8.67 6.66
C MET A 102 1.13 -8.43 7.84
N GLU A 103 -0.15 -8.23 7.54
CA GLU A 103 -1.19 -8.25 8.59
C GLU A 103 -1.24 -9.64 9.25
N ASP A 104 -1.52 -9.69 10.55
CA ASP A 104 -1.54 -10.91 11.38
C ASP A 104 -2.37 -12.05 10.76
N SER A 105 -3.53 -11.71 10.17
CA SER A 105 -4.39 -12.65 9.47
C SER A 105 -3.73 -13.27 8.23
N ALA A 106 -2.95 -12.50 7.49
CA ALA A 106 -2.26 -12.98 6.28
C ALA A 106 -1.02 -13.80 6.63
N ALA A 107 -0.30 -13.41 7.69
CA ALA A 107 0.83 -14.19 8.22
C ALA A 107 0.40 -15.59 8.70
N ALA A 108 -0.80 -15.71 9.27
CA ALA A 108 -1.38 -16.99 9.69
C ALA A 108 -1.69 -17.93 8.51
N GLU A 109 -2.27 -17.42 7.41
CA GLU A 109 -2.50 -18.22 6.20
C GLU A 109 -1.21 -18.72 5.55
N TRP A 110 -0.12 -17.97 5.71
CA TRP A 110 1.20 -18.31 5.21
C TRP A 110 1.99 -19.29 6.10
N GLY A 111 1.44 -19.68 7.25
CA GLY A 111 2.08 -20.64 8.16
C GLY A 111 3.31 -20.09 8.90
N LEU A 112 3.36 -18.77 9.10
CA LEU A 112 4.43 -18.11 9.85
C LEU A 112 4.19 -18.11 11.39
N PHE A 113 3.10 -18.75 11.86
CA PHE A 113 2.75 -18.95 13.26
C PHE A 113 2.27 -20.38 13.54
#